data_AF-A0A820WIC5-F1
#
_entry.id   AF-A0A820WIC5-F1
#
_cell.length_a   1.000
_cell.length_b   1.000
_cell.length_c   1.000
_cell.angle_alpha   90.00
_cell.angle_beta   90.00
_cell.angle_gamma   90.00
#
_symmetry.space_group_name_H-M   'P 1'
#
loop_
_entity.id
_entity.type
_entity.pdbx_description
1 polymer ?
#
loop_
_entity_poly.entity_id
_entity_poly.type
_entity_poly.pdbx_seq_one_letter_code
_entity_poly.pdbx_strand_id
1 'polypeptide(L)'
;MYLCDMLALIGFKRIIAGLAVVTVVVIVAVVVPVVIVENLSKQTAVIPTVVTSNYTSELTNSSQTFTRYGSTGTFYYQAIQINVSVTGNYSFACFSAANAYGYLYVNTFDPSNVNVNLIAQNSGTGGNFQFYITIVLQPGSTYILVVTTYAPGVTTVFSITASGPTSIGLLATTTRTSITSESTIPTITAPP
;
A
#
# COMPACT_ATOMS: atom_id res chain seq x y z
N MET A 1 -69.33 -21.95 -41.45
CA MET A 1 -68.69 -22.18 -40.14
C MET A 1 -67.25 -21.66 -40.04
N TYR A 2 -66.69 -20.95 -41.05
CA TYR A 2 -65.29 -20.47 -41.01
C TYR A 2 -65.10 -19.00 -40.57
N LEU A 3 -66.16 -18.18 -40.66
CA LEU A 3 -66.06 -16.74 -40.36
C LEU A 3 -66.04 -16.44 -38.84
N CYS A 4 -66.68 -17.28 -38.03
CA CYS A 4 -66.68 -17.15 -36.56
C CYS A 4 -65.29 -17.43 -35.97
N ASP A 5 -64.61 -18.49 -36.42
CA ASP A 5 -63.28 -18.86 -35.94
C ASP A 5 -62.20 -17.84 -36.33
N MET A 6 -62.32 -17.23 -37.52
CA MET A 6 -61.39 -16.21 -38.00
C MET A 6 -61.49 -14.90 -37.19
N LEU A 7 -62.70 -14.49 -36.80
CA LEU A 7 -62.92 -13.32 -35.94
C LEU A 7 -62.43 -13.57 -34.51
N ALA A 8 -62.59 -14.80 -33.98
CA ALA A 8 -62.07 -15.20 -32.68
C ALA A 8 -60.53 -15.17 -32.61
N LEU A 9 -59.84 -15.62 -33.66
CA LEU A 9 -58.38 -15.61 -33.74
C LEU A 9 -57.78 -14.18 -33.80
N ILE A 10 -58.43 -13.25 -34.50
CA ILE A 10 -58.03 -11.84 -34.57
C ILE A 10 -58.24 -11.16 -33.21
N GLY A 11 -59.36 -11.44 -32.54
CA GLY A 11 -59.64 -10.97 -31.18
C GLY A 11 -58.58 -11.45 -30.18
N PHE A 12 -58.22 -12.74 -30.23
CA PHE A 12 -57.22 -13.34 -29.34
C PHE A 12 -55.81 -12.77 -29.54
N LYS A 13 -55.38 -12.54 -30.80
CA LYS A 13 -54.10 -11.87 -31.10
C LYS A 13 -54.04 -10.44 -30.58
N ARG A 14 -55.14 -9.69 -30.66
CA ARG A 14 -55.23 -8.31 -30.14
C ARG A 14 -55.17 -8.26 -28.61
N ILE A 15 -55.78 -9.24 -27.94
CA ILE A 15 -55.72 -9.37 -26.48
C ILE A 15 -54.30 -9.73 -26.02
N ILE A 16 -53.62 -10.66 -26.69
CA ILE A 16 -52.22 -11.02 -26.39
C ILE A 16 -51.28 -9.83 -26.63
N ALA A 17 -51.44 -9.12 -27.75
CA ALA A 17 -50.63 -7.93 -28.05
C ALA A 17 -50.85 -6.82 -27.01
N GLY A 18 -52.10 -6.58 -26.60
CA GLY A 18 -52.42 -5.61 -25.55
C GLY A 18 -51.79 -5.98 -24.20
N LEU A 19 -51.86 -7.25 -23.80
CA LEU A 19 -51.25 -7.74 -22.55
C LEU A 19 -49.71 -7.61 -22.58
N ALA A 20 -49.07 -7.92 -23.70
CA ALA A 20 -47.64 -7.78 -23.90
C ALA A 20 -47.19 -6.30 -23.81
N VAL A 21 -47.94 -5.39 -24.42
CA VAL A 21 -47.66 -3.95 -24.33
C VAL A 21 -47.79 -3.45 -22.89
N VAL A 22 -48.84 -3.87 -22.17
CA VAL A 22 -49.01 -3.50 -20.75
C VAL A 22 -47.86 -4.03 -19.89
N THR A 23 -47.42 -5.27 -20.10
CA THR A 23 -46.28 -5.83 -19.34
C THR A 23 -45.00 -5.06 -19.60
N VAL A 24 -44.71 -4.74 -20.86
CA VAL A 24 -43.52 -3.95 -21.22
C VAL A 24 -43.59 -2.55 -20.61
N VAL A 25 -44.74 -1.88 -20.66
CA VAL A 25 -44.91 -0.54 -20.06
C VAL A 25 -44.71 -0.57 -18.55
N VAL A 26 -45.25 -1.57 -17.85
CA VAL A 26 -45.07 -1.71 -16.38
C VAL A 26 -43.60 -1.95 -16.03
N ILE A 27 -42.89 -2.79 -16.79
CA ILE A 27 -41.47 -3.04 -16.56
C ILE A 27 -40.67 -1.74 -16.74
N VAL A 28 -40.87 -1.02 -17.84
CA VAL A 28 -40.08 0.17 -18.17
C VAL A 28 -40.42 1.36 -17.27
N ALA A 29 -41.70 1.61 -16.99
CA ALA A 29 -42.13 2.79 -16.25
C ALA A 29 -42.07 2.62 -14.72
N VAL A 30 -42.11 1.38 -14.22
CA VAL A 30 -42.22 1.11 -12.77
C VAL A 30 -41.02 0.31 -12.28
N VAL A 31 -40.76 -0.87 -12.87
CA VAL A 31 -39.73 -1.78 -12.35
C VAL A 31 -38.33 -1.21 -12.53
N VAL A 32 -37.99 -0.69 -13.72
CA VAL A 32 -36.67 -0.11 -13.99
C VAL A 32 -36.31 1.04 -13.05
N PRO A 33 -37.12 2.11 -12.89
CA PRO A 33 -36.77 3.20 -11.97
C PRO A 33 -36.70 2.76 -10.51
N VAL A 34 -37.57 1.83 -10.06
CA VAL A 34 -37.52 1.29 -8.69
C VAL A 34 -36.23 0.53 -8.44
N VAL A 35 -35.82 -0.35 -9.36
CA VAL A 35 -34.55 -1.10 -9.25
C VAL A 35 -33.35 -0.15 -9.24
N ILE A 36 -33.38 0.92 -10.04
CA ILE A 36 -32.32 1.93 -10.04
C ILE A 36 -32.25 2.66 -8.69
N VAL A 37 -33.39 3.08 -8.14
CA VAL A 37 -33.46 3.76 -6.83
C VAL A 37 -33.01 2.82 -5.70
N GLU A 38 -33.41 1.55 -5.74
CA GLU A 38 -32.94 0.55 -4.78
C GLU A 38 -31.44 0.31 -4.86
N ASN A 39 -30.88 0.22 -6.07
CA ASN A 39 -29.44 0.00 -6.23
C ASN A 39 -28.63 1.23 -5.81
N LEU A 40 -29.12 2.43 -6.06
CA LEU A 40 -28.47 3.67 -5.65
C LEU A 40 -28.53 3.86 -4.13
N SER A 41 -29.64 3.49 -3.50
CA SER A 41 -29.78 3.53 -2.03
C SER A 41 -29.01 2.42 -1.29
N LYS A 42 -28.68 1.32 -1.97
CA LYS A 42 -27.82 0.25 -1.44
C LYS A 42 -26.31 0.53 -1.59
N GLN A 43 -25.92 1.63 -2.23
CA GLN A 43 -24.52 2.00 -2.36
C GLN A 43 -23.99 2.64 -1.06
N THR A 44 -23.57 1.80 -0.12
CA THR A 44 -22.90 2.26 1.10
C THR A 44 -21.52 2.84 0.75
N ALA A 45 -21.27 4.10 1.12
CA ALA A 45 -19.93 4.68 1.07
C ALA A 45 -19.05 4.01 2.13
N VAL A 46 -18.23 3.04 1.74
CA VAL A 46 -17.21 2.48 2.63
C VAL A 46 -16.12 3.53 2.77
N ILE A 47 -16.13 4.28 3.89
CA ILE A 47 -15.01 5.17 4.21
C ILE A 47 -13.80 4.26 4.48
N PRO A 48 -12.70 4.37 3.73
CA PRO A 48 -11.53 3.55 3.98
C PRO A 48 -10.97 3.89 5.36
N THR A 49 -11.00 2.91 6.27
CA THR A 49 -10.38 3.05 7.60
C THR A 49 -8.87 3.11 7.44
N VAL A 50 -8.28 4.26 7.75
CA VAL A 50 -6.83 4.42 7.80
C VAL A 50 -6.36 4.14 9.22
N VAL A 51 -5.54 3.11 9.38
CA VAL A 51 -4.90 2.75 10.66
C VAL A 51 -3.53 3.40 10.72
N THR A 52 -3.16 3.88 11.91
CA THR A 52 -1.88 4.55 12.16
C THR A 52 -1.00 3.75 13.13
N SER A 53 0.31 3.78 12.93
CA SER A 53 1.33 3.20 13.80
C SER A 53 2.46 4.21 13.98
N ASN A 54 2.96 4.35 15.20
CA ASN A 54 3.98 5.34 15.54
C ASN A 54 5.28 4.67 15.96
N TYR A 55 6.40 5.30 15.66
CA TYR A 55 7.74 4.89 16.08
C TYR A 55 8.55 6.13 16.46
N THR A 56 9.33 6.06 17.55
CA THR A 56 10.19 7.17 17.98
C THR A 56 11.60 6.67 18.23
N SER A 57 12.59 7.46 17.86
CA SER A 57 14.00 7.15 18.10
C SER A 57 14.85 8.42 17.97
N GLU A 58 16.17 8.25 18.01
CA GLU A 58 17.13 9.33 17.91
C GLU A 58 18.35 8.93 17.07
N LEU A 59 18.86 9.89 16.31
CA LEU A 59 20.17 9.84 15.68
C LEU A 59 21.17 10.47 16.62
N THR A 60 22.16 9.69 17.06
CA THR A 60 23.21 10.12 17.98
C THR A 60 24.58 9.91 17.35
N ASN A 61 25.64 10.37 18.02
CA ASN A 61 27.01 10.16 17.56
C ASN A 61 27.43 8.68 17.54
N SER A 62 26.66 7.80 18.21
CA SER A 62 26.86 6.36 18.24
C SER A 62 26.01 5.61 17.20
N SER A 63 25.12 6.31 16.49
CA SER A 63 24.33 5.72 15.40
C SER A 63 25.24 5.25 14.27
N GLN A 64 24.79 4.22 13.55
CA GLN A 64 25.48 3.78 12.33
C GLN A 64 25.53 4.91 11.31
N THR A 65 26.54 4.87 10.43
CA THR A 65 26.74 5.91 9.42
C THR A 65 26.83 5.34 8.02
N PHE A 66 26.50 6.18 7.05
CA PHE A 66 26.62 5.85 5.63
C PHE A 66 26.89 7.12 4.81
N THR A 67 27.29 6.91 3.55
CA THR A 67 27.43 7.99 2.57
C THR A 67 26.24 7.97 1.64
N ARG A 68 25.48 9.06 1.57
CA ARG A 68 24.33 9.18 0.66
C ARG A 68 24.79 9.27 -0.79
N TYR A 69 23.94 8.85 -1.72
CA TYR A 69 24.23 8.97 -3.14
C TYR A 69 24.53 10.43 -3.53
N GLY A 70 25.62 10.64 -4.27
CA GLY A 70 26.05 11.97 -4.72
C GLY A 70 26.55 12.91 -3.61
N SER A 71 26.78 12.41 -2.40
CA SER A 71 27.34 13.17 -1.29
C SER A 71 28.73 12.64 -0.89
N THR A 72 29.56 13.49 -0.31
CA THR A 72 30.83 13.10 0.32
C THR A 72 30.75 13.11 1.86
N GLY A 73 29.60 13.49 2.41
CA GLY A 73 29.39 13.59 3.86
C GLY A 73 29.06 12.25 4.52
N THR A 74 29.33 12.17 5.81
CA THR A 74 28.95 11.05 6.68
C THR A 74 27.63 11.37 7.39
N PHE A 75 26.64 10.49 7.25
CA PHE A 75 25.30 10.70 7.80
C PHE A 75 24.96 9.62 8.81
N TYR A 76 24.50 10.01 10.00
CA TYR A 76 23.90 9.09 10.95
C TYR A 76 22.58 8.56 10.41
N TYR A 77 22.30 7.28 10.61
CA TYR A 77 21.02 6.71 10.20
C TYR A 77 20.47 5.71 11.22
N GLN A 78 19.15 5.50 11.13
CA GLN A 78 18.45 4.40 11.77
C GLN A 78 17.71 3.62 10.67
N ALA A 79 17.95 2.31 10.59
CA ALA A 79 17.17 1.42 9.73
C ALA A 79 16.00 0.84 10.55
N ILE A 80 14.81 0.85 9.95
CA ILE A 80 13.57 0.38 10.56
C ILE A 80 12.95 -0.64 9.60
N GLN A 81 12.88 -1.89 10.02
CA GLN A 81 12.15 -2.91 9.28
C GLN A 81 10.66 -2.64 9.38
N ILE A 82 10.00 -2.66 8.22
CA ILE A 82 8.56 -2.50 8.05
C ILE A 82 7.96 -3.87 7.74
N ASN A 83 6.95 -4.26 8.51
CA ASN A 83 6.15 -5.47 8.28
C ASN A 83 4.70 -5.07 8.03
N VAL A 84 4.17 -5.44 6.87
CA VAL A 84 2.77 -5.21 6.48
C VAL A 84 2.03 -6.54 6.35
N SER A 85 0.75 -6.56 6.74
CA SER A 85 -0.09 -7.77 6.71
C SER A 85 -1.11 -7.79 5.57
N VAL A 86 -1.35 -6.66 4.91
CA VAL A 86 -2.20 -6.56 3.72
C VAL A 86 -1.53 -5.76 2.62
N THR A 87 -1.93 -5.99 1.37
CA THR A 87 -1.50 -5.14 0.26
C THR A 87 -2.30 -3.84 0.28
N GLY A 88 -1.62 -2.70 0.07
CA GLY A 88 -2.31 -1.44 -0.08
C GLY A 88 -1.39 -0.24 -0.05
N ASN A 89 -1.99 0.95 -0.05
CA ASN A 89 -1.25 2.20 -0.03
C ASN A 89 -0.86 2.58 1.42
N TYR A 90 0.43 2.72 1.65
CA TYR A 90 1.01 3.11 2.93
C TYR A 90 1.67 4.47 2.82
N SER A 91 1.67 5.23 3.91
CA SER A 91 2.42 6.48 4.01
C SER A 91 3.29 6.52 5.26
N PHE A 92 4.45 7.17 5.15
CA PHE A 92 5.42 7.34 6.23
C PHE A 92 5.77 8.82 6.31
N ALA A 93 5.33 9.47 7.39
CA ALA A 93 5.63 10.86 7.70
C ALA A 93 6.66 10.93 8.82
N CYS A 94 7.67 11.78 8.67
CA CYS A 94 8.65 12.06 9.72
C CYS A 94 8.37 13.40 10.41
N PHE A 95 8.66 13.45 11.71
CA PHE A 95 8.70 14.68 12.49
C PHE A 95 9.99 14.69 13.29
N SER A 96 10.81 15.72 13.08
CA SER A 96 12.05 15.91 13.83
C SER A 96 12.41 17.40 13.90
N ALA A 97 13.31 17.76 14.81
CA ALA A 97 13.79 19.13 14.95
C ALA A 97 14.79 19.52 13.83
N ALA A 98 15.42 18.54 13.18
CA ALA A 98 16.32 18.74 12.04
C ALA A 98 15.60 18.43 10.72
N ASN A 99 16.20 18.80 9.58
CA ASN A 99 15.66 18.41 8.28
C ASN A 99 15.89 16.91 8.07
N ALA A 100 14.81 16.12 7.98
CA ALA A 100 14.88 14.67 7.82
C ALA A 100 14.92 14.25 6.34
N TYR A 101 15.57 13.12 6.08
CA TYR A 101 15.59 12.45 4.78
C TYR A 101 15.25 10.97 5.01
N GLY A 102 14.21 10.49 4.35
CA GLY A 102 13.80 9.08 4.36
C GLY A 102 14.18 8.37 3.06
N TYR A 103 14.67 7.15 3.17
CA TYR A 103 14.87 6.21 2.07
C TYR A 103 14.11 4.93 2.37
N LEU A 104 13.41 4.38 1.38
CA LEU A 104 12.67 3.14 1.52
C LEU A 104 13.24 2.09 0.57
N TYR A 105 13.59 0.95 1.13
CA TYR A 105 14.17 -0.18 0.42
C TYR A 105 13.26 -1.39 0.47
N VAL A 106 13.33 -2.24 -0.56
CA VAL A 106 12.79 -3.60 -0.54
C VAL A 106 13.90 -4.60 -0.24
N ASN A 107 13.60 -5.69 0.46
CA ASN A 107 14.50 -6.76 0.88
C ASN A 107 15.63 -6.34 1.83
N THR A 108 16.61 -5.57 1.34
CA THR A 108 17.84 -5.23 2.07
C THR A 108 18.25 -3.79 1.83
N PHE A 109 18.85 -3.19 2.86
CA PHE A 109 19.59 -1.94 2.78
C PHE A 109 21.07 -2.24 2.99
N ASP A 110 21.93 -1.83 2.05
CA ASP A 110 23.38 -1.90 2.20
C ASP A 110 23.95 -0.47 2.29
N PRO A 111 24.50 -0.06 3.44
CA PRO A 111 25.08 1.28 3.59
C PRO A 111 26.30 1.52 2.70
N SER A 112 26.91 0.46 2.14
CA SER A 112 28.02 0.54 1.18
C SER A 112 27.53 0.72 -0.26
N ASN A 113 26.26 0.39 -0.54
CA ASN A 113 25.65 0.48 -1.86
C ASN A 113 24.19 0.92 -1.78
N VAL A 114 24.00 2.21 -1.47
CA VAL A 114 22.72 2.85 -1.14
C VAL A 114 21.69 2.87 -2.26
N ASN A 115 22.06 2.53 -3.49
CA ASN A 115 21.11 2.52 -4.61
C ASN A 115 20.47 1.14 -4.80
N VAL A 116 21.06 0.08 -4.22
CA VAL A 116 20.52 -1.28 -4.36
C VAL A 116 19.21 -1.38 -3.60
N ASN A 117 18.19 -1.90 -4.29
CA ASN A 117 16.83 -2.09 -3.79
C ASN A 117 16.09 -0.84 -3.29
N LEU A 118 16.58 0.36 -3.60
CA LEU A 118 15.88 1.60 -3.28
C LEU A 118 14.59 1.71 -4.12
N ILE A 119 13.45 1.88 -3.46
CA ILE A 119 12.14 1.97 -4.13
C ILE A 119 11.47 3.34 -3.98
N ALA A 120 11.85 4.12 -2.96
CA ALA A 120 11.40 5.50 -2.79
C ALA A 120 12.37 6.28 -1.89
N GLN A 121 12.40 7.60 -2.04
CA GLN A 121 13.15 8.49 -1.15
C GLN A 121 12.50 9.88 -1.13
N ASN A 122 12.63 10.60 -0.02
CA ASN A 122 12.13 11.97 0.09
C ASN A 122 12.87 12.76 1.17
N SER A 123 13.04 14.07 0.96
CA SER A 123 13.79 14.95 1.88
C SER A 123 13.11 16.29 2.18
N GLY A 124 11.80 16.43 1.94
CA GLY A 124 11.16 17.73 2.21
C GLY A 124 9.72 17.93 1.79
N THR A 125 9.03 16.96 1.20
CA THR A 125 7.62 17.15 0.79
C THR A 125 6.61 16.93 1.92
N GLY A 126 7.06 16.54 3.13
CA GLY A 126 6.19 16.35 4.29
C GLY A 126 5.85 17.63 5.07
N GLY A 127 6.32 18.79 4.60
CA GLY A 127 6.25 20.04 5.35
C GLY A 127 7.39 20.16 6.37
N ASN A 128 7.76 21.38 6.74
CA ASN A 128 8.90 21.67 7.66
C ASN A 128 10.19 20.91 7.31
N PHE A 129 10.46 20.73 6.01
CA PHE A 129 11.62 19.99 5.49
C PHE A 129 11.74 18.55 6.03
N GLN A 130 10.61 17.93 6.36
CA GLN A 130 10.55 16.51 6.71
C GLN A 130 10.19 15.67 5.49
N PHE A 131 10.54 14.39 5.54
CA PHE A 131 10.16 13.47 4.49
C PHE A 131 8.71 13.00 4.65
N TYR A 132 8.05 12.79 3.51
CA TYR A 132 6.78 12.10 3.40
C TYR A 132 6.85 11.15 2.20
N ILE A 133 6.68 9.86 2.45
CA ILE A 133 6.75 8.81 1.43
C ILE A 133 5.40 8.10 1.37
N THR A 134 4.83 7.95 0.17
CA THR A 134 3.61 7.18 -0.07
C THR A 134 3.87 6.13 -1.13
N ILE A 135 3.50 4.88 -0.86
CA ILE A 135 3.81 3.74 -1.74
C ILE A 135 2.86 2.56 -1.49
N VAL A 136 2.66 1.73 -2.51
CA VAL A 136 1.96 0.45 -2.36
C VAL A 136 2.94 -0.61 -1.84
N LEU A 137 2.63 -1.21 -0.69
CA LEU A 137 3.39 -2.33 -0.12
C LEU A 137 2.52 -3.59 -0.12
N GLN A 138 3.18 -4.75 -0.09
CA GLN A 138 2.52 -6.06 -0.08
C GLN A 138 3.13 -7.00 0.99
N PRO A 139 2.34 -7.91 1.58
CA PRO A 139 2.85 -8.88 2.53
C PRO A 139 3.88 -9.83 1.92
N GLY A 140 4.71 -10.44 2.77
CA GLY A 140 5.74 -11.41 2.35
C GLY A 140 7.02 -10.79 1.77
N SER A 141 7.04 -9.46 1.56
CA SER A 141 8.27 -8.72 1.25
C SER A 141 8.80 -8.05 2.53
N THR A 142 10.12 -8.00 2.69
CA THR A 142 10.77 -7.18 3.73
C THR A 142 10.95 -5.77 3.19
N TYR A 143 10.60 -4.76 3.99
CA TYR A 143 10.87 -3.36 3.64
C TYR A 143 11.70 -2.71 4.74
N ILE A 144 12.58 -1.79 4.37
CA ILE A 144 13.46 -1.09 5.30
C ILE A 144 13.33 0.40 5.05
N LEU A 145 12.81 1.13 6.03
CA LEU A 145 12.85 2.59 6.07
C LEU A 145 14.11 3.02 6.77
N VAL A 146 14.99 3.71 6.05
CA VAL A 146 16.17 4.36 6.59
C VAL A 146 15.86 5.82 6.84
N VAL A 147 15.95 6.22 8.10
CA VAL A 147 15.79 7.61 8.54
C VAL A 147 17.18 8.22 8.74
N THR A 148 17.42 9.36 8.10
CA THR A 148 18.64 10.15 8.25
C THR A 148 18.31 11.65 8.19
N THR A 149 19.32 12.51 8.20
CA THR A 149 19.20 13.96 8.12
C THR A 149 19.64 14.50 6.76
N TYR A 150 19.19 15.71 6.42
CA TYR A 150 19.55 16.39 5.16
C TYR A 150 21.02 16.81 5.15
N ALA A 151 21.57 17.28 6.28
CA ALA A 151 22.96 17.69 6.43
C ALA A 151 23.78 16.60 7.15
N PRO A 152 25.07 16.41 6.80
CA PRO A 152 25.92 15.38 7.40
C PRO A 152 26.22 15.69 8.87
N GLY A 153 26.49 14.65 9.67
CA GLY A 153 26.88 14.77 11.07
C GLY A 153 25.82 15.35 12.02
N VAL A 154 24.56 15.44 11.60
CA VAL A 154 23.47 15.99 12.44
C VAL A 154 22.81 14.89 13.28
N THR A 155 22.77 15.11 14.58
CA THR A 155 22.01 14.32 15.56
C THR A 155 20.65 14.96 15.81
N THR A 156 19.62 14.15 16.06
CA THR A 156 18.26 14.64 16.31
C THR A 156 17.37 13.54 16.87
N VAL A 157 16.34 13.92 17.63
CA VAL A 157 15.22 13.04 17.95
C VAL A 157 14.20 13.10 16.82
N PHE A 158 13.58 11.96 16.49
CA PHE A 158 12.56 11.90 15.46
C PHE A 158 11.41 10.95 15.82
N SER A 159 10.26 11.19 15.22
CA SER A 159 9.13 10.29 15.22
C SER A 159 8.66 10.01 13.80
N ILE A 160 8.18 8.79 13.58
CA ILE A 160 7.56 8.35 12.34
C ILE A 160 6.10 8.04 12.64
N THR A 161 5.21 8.63 11.84
CA THR A 161 3.81 8.26 11.77
C THR A 161 3.59 7.52 10.46
N ALA A 162 3.35 6.22 10.58
CA ALA A 162 3.05 5.35 9.45
C ALA A 162 1.54 5.10 9.38
N SER A 163 0.94 5.21 8.21
CA SER A 163 -0.50 4.97 8.03
C SER A 163 -0.79 4.09 6.82
N GLY A 164 -1.87 3.32 6.89
CA GLY A 164 -2.26 2.39 5.82
C GLY A 164 -3.57 1.66 6.12
N PRO A 165 -3.90 0.60 5.36
CA PRO A 165 -5.15 -0.14 5.54
C PRO A 165 -5.18 -0.98 6.83
N THR A 166 -4.02 -1.27 7.43
CA THR A 166 -3.87 -2.01 8.69
C THR A 166 -2.74 -1.42 9.52
N SER A 167 -2.58 -1.90 10.76
CA SER A 167 -1.39 -1.61 11.56
C SER A 167 -0.12 -2.10 10.86
N ILE A 168 0.98 -1.39 11.14
CA ILE A 168 2.28 -1.60 10.51
C ILE A 168 3.28 -1.94 11.61
N GLY A 169 4.01 -3.05 11.46
CA GLY A 169 5.10 -3.38 12.37
C GLY A 169 6.33 -2.54 12.04
N LEU A 170 6.80 -1.74 13.00
CA LEU A 170 8.02 -0.91 12.87
C LEU A 170 9.05 -1.38 13.89
N LEU A 171 10.15 -1.97 13.42
CA LEU A 171 11.17 -2.58 14.28
C LEU A 171 12.55 -2.01 13.94
N ALA A 172 13.28 -1.53 14.94
CA ALA A 172 14.66 -1.12 14.75
C ALA A 172 15.50 -2.31 14.24
N THR A 173 16.35 -2.08 13.25
CA THR A 173 17.29 -3.09 12.74
C THR A 173 18.65 -2.45 12.46
N THR A 174 19.71 -3.22 12.66
CA THR A 174 21.11 -2.78 12.52
C THR A 174 21.72 -3.26 11.19
N THR A 175 20.93 -4.00 10.39
CA THR A 175 21.25 -4.71 9.13
C THR A 175 22.67 -5.33 9.02
N ARG A 176 22.72 -6.66 9.14
CA ARG A 176 23.29 -7.56 8.11
C ARG A 176 22.40 -8.80 8.06
N THR A 177 21.58 -8.94 7.03
CA THR A 177 20.92 -10.22 6.73
C THR A 177 21.36 -10.67 5.35
N SER A 178 22.64 -11.02 5.25
CA SER A 178 23.07 -11.91 4.17
C SER A 178 22.53 -13.29 4.53
N ILE A 179 21.50 -13.75 3.82
CA ILE A 179 21.13 -15.16 3.88
C ILE A 179 22.21 -15.90 3.08
N THR A 180 23.29 -16.30 3.74
CA THR A 180 24.24 -17.24 3.15
C THR A 180 23.55 -18.60 3.15
N SER A 181 23.10 -19.06 1.99
CA SER A 181 22.74 -20.46 1.80
C SER A 181 24.03 -21.27 1.82
N GLU A 182 24.49 -21.64 3.01
CA GLU A 182 25.61 -22.55 3.18
C GLU A 182 25.12 -23.98 2.90
N SER A 183 25.14 -24.37 1.62
CA SER A 183 25.05 -25.78 1.24
C SER A 183 26.40 -26.43 1.52
N THR A 184 26.60 -26.90 2.75
CA THR A 184 27.72 -27.79 3.07
C THR A 184 27.36 -29.20 2.61
N ILE A 185 27.87 -29.57 1.44
CA ILE A 185 27.98 -30.98 1.03
C ILE A 185 29.02 -31.62 1.96
N PRO A 186 28.70 -32.67 2.74
CA PRO A 186 29.69 -33.33 3.57
C PRO A 186 30.69 -34.10 2.69
N THR A 187 31.95 -33.70 2.74
CA THR A 187 33.06 -34.48 2.18
C THR A 187 33.23 -35.76 3.00
N ILE A 188 32.89 -36.91 2.41
CA ILE A 188 33.19 -38.22 2.98
C ILE A 188 34.64 -38.54 2.66
N THR A 189 35.51 -38.43 3.65
CA THR A 189 36.87 -39.01 3.62
C THR A 189 36.79 -40.45 4.16
N ALA A 190 37.15 -41.43 3.33
CA ALA A 190 37.30 -42.82 3.75
C ALA A 190 38.62 -43.01 4.55
N PRO A 191 38.63 -43.84 5.61
CA PRO A 191 39.85 -44.14 6.34
C PRO A 191 40.69 -45.25 5.66
N PRO A 192 41.99 -45.36 6.02
CA PRO A 192 42.95 -46.27 5.39
C PRO A 192 42.67 -47.76 5.63
#